data_AF-A0AAD5GAX6-F1
#
_entry.id   AF-A0AAD5GAX6-F1
#
_cell.length_a   1.000
_cell.length_b   1.000
_cell.length_c   1.000
_cell.angle_alpha   90.00
_cell.angle_beta   90.00
_cell.angle_gamma   90.00
#
_symmetry.space_group_name_H-M   'P 1'
#
loop_
_entity.id
_entity.type
_entity.pdbx_description
1 polymer ?
#
loop_
_entity_poly.entity_id
_entity_poly.type
_entity_poly.pdbx_seq_one_letter_code
_entity_poly.pdbx_strand_id
1 'polypeptide(L)'
;MGVHGLWDILSPIGHRVSVETLAGNRVAIDASIWMVQFMKAMKDEHGEMVRNAHILGFFRRICKLLFLRTKLVFVFDGATPALKQRIVIARRRQRENAQAKIRKTAEKLLLNHLKAMRLKELGLIKMDLGKK
;
A
#
# COMPACT_ATOMS: atom_id res chain seq x y z
N MET A 1 -0.30 8.16 -2.70
CA MET A 1 0.19 9.25 -3.57
C MET A 1 -0.47 10.52 -3.10
N GLY A 2 0.17 11.68 -3.25
CA GLY A 2 -0.34 12.96 -2.72
C GLY A 2 0.53 13.50 -1.58
N VAL A 3 0.01 14.51 -0.88
CA VAL A 3 0.67 15.17 0.25
C VAL A 3 0.45 14.35 1.51
N HIS A 4 1.51 14.14 2.28
CA HIS A 4 1.47 13.35 3.51
C HIS A 4 0.65 14.09 4.59
N GLY A 5 -0.29 13.41 5.24
CA GLY A 5 -1.14 13.96 6.31
C GLY A 5 -2.23 14.94 5.87
N LEU A 6 -2.36 15.20 4.55
CA LEU A 6 -3.30 16.20 4.04
C LEU A 6 -4.76 15.86 4.37
N TRP A 7 -5.14 14.59 4.26
CA TRP A 7 -6.52 14.17 4.49
C TRP A 7 -6.94 14.29 5.95
N ASP A 8 -6.02 14.08 6.89
CA ASP A 8 -6.30 14.22 8.32
C ASP A 8 -6.64 15.68 8.66
N ILE A 9 -5.88 16.62 8.07
CA ILE A 9 -6.09 18.07 8.21
C ILE A 9 -7.43 18.50 7.58
N LEU A 10 -7.77 17.97 6.40
CA LEU A 10 -9.00 18.35 5.69
C LEU A 10 -10.25 17.60 6.18
N SER A 11 -10.08 16.57 7.00
CA SER A 11 -11.20 15.73 7.46
C SER A 11 -12.36 16.51 8.11
N PRO A 12 -12.16 17.59 8.90
CA PRO A 12 -13.27 18.30 9.55
C PRO A 12 -14.19 19.05 8.59
N ILE A 13 -13.69 19.40 7.39
CA ILE A 13 -14.45 20.12 6.36
C ILE A 13 -14.94 19.21 5.23
N GLY A 14 -14.71 17.89 5.36
CA GLY A 14 -15.13 16.92 4.36
C GLY A 14 -16.63 16.66 4.41
N HIS A 15 -17.30 16.78 3.26
CA HIS A 15 -18.72 16.45 3.14
C HIS A 15 -18.92 15.10 2.45
N ARG A 16 -19.81 14.27 2.99
CA ARG A 16 -20.26 13.04 2.32
C ARG A 16 -21.27 13.40 1.25
N VAL A 17 -20.98 13.02 0.01
CA VAL A 17 -21.86 13.25 -1.13
C VAL A 17 -22.26 11.91 -1.74
N SER A 18 -23.54 11.78 -2.08
CA SER A 18 -24.05 10.58 -2.74
C SER A 18 -23.45 10.42 -4.14
N VAL A 19 -23.16 9.20 -4.57
CA VAL A 19 -22.56 8.95 -5.89
C VAL A 19 -23.52 9.32 -7.03
N GLU A 20 -24.82 9.28 -6.76
CA GLU A 20 -25.91 9.67 -7.65
C GLU A 20 -25.80 11.14 -8.09
N THR A 21 -25.11 11.99 -7.32
CA THR A 21 -24.84 13.38 -7.71
C THR A 21 -23.93 13.49 -8.95
N LEU A 22 -23.21 12.42 -9.30
CA LEU A 22 -22.41 12.35 -10.53
C LEU A 22 -23.25 12.08 -11.78
N ALA A 23 -24.55 11.80 -11.63
CA ALA A 23 -25.42 11.46 -12.75
C ALA A 23 -25.58 12.64 -13.72
N GLY A 24 -25.46 12.37 -15.02
CA GLY A 24 -25.52 13.39 -16.08
C GLY A 24 -24.30 14.33 -16.16
N ASN A 25 -23.40 14.30 -15.17
CA ASN A 25 -22.21 15.13 -15.13
C ASN A 25 -21.06 14.58 -15.97
N ARG A 26 -20.16 15.47 -16.41
CA ARG A 26 -18.86 15.10 -16.99
C ARG A 26 -17.84 15.00 -15.87
N VAL A 27 -17.21 13.83 -15.73
CA VAL A 27 -16.25 13.57 -14.64
C VAL A 27 -14.90 13.20 -15.22
N ALA A 28 -13.88 13.96 -14.83
CA ALA A 28 -12.49 13.63 -15.09
C ALA A 28 -12.02 12.55 -14.10
N ILE A 29 -11.46 11.47 -14.63
CA ILE A 29 -10.97 10.33 -13.86
C ILE A 29 -9.46 10.25 -14.04
N ASP A 30 -8.71 10.34 -12.94
CA ASP A 30 -7.31 9.95 -12.91
C ASP A 30 -7.22 8.42 -13.12
N ALA A 31 -6.83 8.03 -14.32
CA ALA A 31 -6.72 6.63 -14.72
C ALA A 31 -5.38 6.01 -14.29
N SER A 32 -4.34 6.83 -14.17
CA SER A 32 -3.00 6.40 -13.76
C SER A 32 -3.00 5.88 -12.32
N ILE A 33 -3.71 6.55 -11.40
CA ILE A 33 -3.87 6.05 -10.03
C ILE A 33 -4.71 4.77 -9.98
N TRP A 34 -5.76 4.64 -10.80
CA TRP A 34 -6.59 3.44 -10.86
C TRP A 34 -5.76 2.21 -11.23
N MET A 35 -4.93 2.30 -12.27
CA MET A 35 -4.05 1.19 -12.66
C MET A 35 -3.17 0.71 -11.51
N VAL A 36 -2.48 1.64 -10.85
CA VAL A 36 -1.58 1.33 -9.72
C VAL A 36 -2.36 0.74 -8.54
N GLN A 37 -3.57 1.23 -8.27
CA GLN A 37 -4.41 0.70 -7.19
C GLN A 37 -4.89 -0.71 -7.49
N PHE A 38 -5.38 -0.98 -8.70
CA PHE A 38 -5.88 -2.31 -9.06
C PHE A 38 -4.79 -3.38 -8.98
N MET A 39 -3.61 -3.09 -9.53
CA MET A 39 -2.48 -4.02 -9.45
C MET A 39 -2.00 -4.30 -8.02
N LYS A 40 -2.16 -3.34 -7.09
CA LYS A 40 -1.74 -3.51 -5.70
C LYS A 40 -2.80 -4.13 -4.80
N ALA A 41 -4.07 -3.86 -5.06
CA ALA A 41 -5.18 -4.22 -4.19
C ALA A 41 -5.87 -5.53 -4.59
N MET A 42 -5.89 -5.89 -5.87
CA MET A 42 -6.52 -7.12 -6.34
C MET A 42 -5.52 -8.27 -6.25
N LYS A 43 -5.56 -8.95 -5.11
CA LYS A 43 -4.78 -10.15 -4.84
C LYS A 43 -5.70 -11.36 -4.77
N ASP A 44 -5.18 -12.51 -5.19
CA ASP A 44 -5.83 -13.80 -4.99
C ASP A 44 -5.66 -14.29 -3.54
N GLU A 45 -6.17 -15.49 -3.26
CA GLU A 45 -6.12 -16.11 -1.93
C GLU A 45 -4.68 -16.40 -1.46
N HIS A 46 -3.74 -16.53 -2.40
CA HIS A 46 -2.32 -16.72 -2.12
C HIS A 46 -1.57 -15.39 -1.95
N GLY A 47 -2.25 -14.26 -2.13
CA GLY A 47 -1.67 -12.92 -2.04
C GLY A 47 -0.96 -12.46 -3.32
N GLU A 48 -1.05 -13.23 -4.40
CA GLU A 48 -0.49 -12.92 -5.71
C GLU A 48 -1.41 -11.99 -6.49
N MET A 49 -0.84 -11.21 -7.40
CA MET A 49 -1.62 -10.25 -8.18
C MET A 49 -2.56 -10.99 -9.13
N VAL A 50 -3.84 -10.64 -9.10
CA VAL A 50 -4.81 -11.17 -10.04
C VAL A 50 -4.41 -10.81 -11.47
N ARG A 51 -4.34 -11.80 -12.35
CA ARG A 51 -4.03 -11.60 -13.77
C ARG A 51 -5.02 -10.60 -14.37
N ASN A 52 -4.49 -9.59 -15.08
CA ASN A 52 -5.28 -8.52 -15.68
C ASN A 52 -6.16 -7.72 -14.67
N ALA A 53 -5.73 -7.62 -13.40
CA ALA A 53 -6.43 -6.85 -12.36
C ALA A 53 -6.87 -5.46 -12.80
N HIS A 54 -6.01 -4.77 -13.56
CA HIS A 54 -6.31 -3.45 -14.10
C HIS A 54 -7.51 -3.47 -15.06
N ILE A 55 -7.59 -4.43 -15.99
CA ILE A 55 -8.72 -4.54 -16.92
C ILE A 55 -10.02 -4.79 -16.16
N LEU A 56 -10.00 -5.76 -15.23
CA LEU A 56 -11.17 -6.11 -14.43
C LEU A 56 -11.64 -4.92 -13.57
N GLY A 57 -10.71 -4.21 -12.94
CA GLY A 57 -11.01 -3.05 -12.12
C GLY A 57 -11.57 -1.88 -12.92
N PHE A 58 -10.98 -1.58 -14.08
CA PHE A 58 -11.48 -0.55 -14.99
C PHE A 58 -12.89 -0.90 -15.46
N PHE A 59 -13.10 -2.12 -15.95
CA PHE A 59 -14.40 -2.57 -16.43
C PHE A 59 -15.49 -2.39 -15.38
N ARG A 60 -15.27 -2.87 -14.14
CA ARG A 60 -16.23 -2.72 -13.04
C ARG A 60 -16.54 -1.27 -12.72
N ARG A 61 -15.54 -0.39 -12.65
CA ARG A 61 -15.75 1.03 -12.34
C ARG A 61 -16.43 1.78 -13.50
N ILE A 62 -16.06 1.49 -14.75
CA ILE A 62 -16.70 2.06 -15.95
C ILE A 62 -18.18 1.69 -15.95
N CYS A 63 -18.51 0.41 -15.80
CA CYS A 63 -19.91 -0.06 -15.76
C CYS A 63 -20.71 0.66 -14.67
N LYS A 64 -20.15 0.84 -13.47
CA LYS A 64 -20.83 1.54 -12.38
C LYS A 64 -21.10 3.02 -12.70
N LEU A 65 -20.16 3.72 -13.32
CA LEU A 65 -20.33 5.14 -13.65
C LEU A 65 -21.23 5.36 -14.87
N LEU A 66 -21.16 4.47 -15.87
CA LEU A 66 -22.08 4.48 -17.01
C LEU A 66 -23.51 4.15 -16.60
N PHE A 67 -23.70 3.26 -15.63
CA PHE A 67 -25.01 3.00 -15.02
C PHE A 67 -25.62 4.28 -14.43
N LEU A 68 -24.79 5.15 -13.84
CA LEU A 68 -25.21 6.47 -13.34
C LEU A 68 -25.36 7.52 -14.45
N ARG A 69 -25.17 7.15 -15.73
CA ARG A 69 -25.21 8.07 -16.89
C ARG A 69 -24.18 9.20 -16.80
N THR A 70 -23.04 8.95 -16.16
CA THR A 70 -21.92 9.90 -16.10
C THR A 70 -21.11 9.85 -17.39
N LYS A 71 -20.73 11.03 -17.92
CA LYS A 71 -19.83 11.15 -19.08
C LYS A 71 -18.38 11.12 -18.59
N LEU A 72 -17.63 10.10 -18.96
CA LEU A 72 -16.30 9.85 -18.41
C LEU A 72 -15.20 10.48 -19.29
N VAL A 73 -14.26 11.19 -18.66
CA VAL A 73 -13.03 11.67 -19.30
C VAL A 73 -11.85 11.07 -18.57
N PHE A 74 -11.18 10.10 -19.19
CA PHE A 74 -9.99 9.49 -18.60
C PHE A 74 -8.76 10.36 -18.84
N VAL A 75 -8.04 10.66 -17.76
CA VAL A 75 -6.80 11.42 -17.78
C VAL A 75 -5.67 10.51 -17.31
N PHE A 76 -4.66 10.38 -18.14
CA PHE A 76 -3.44 9.63 -17.84
C PHE A 76 -2.29 10.60 -17.63
N ASP A 77 -1.44 10.31 -16.64
CA ASP A 77 -0.16 10.98 -16.44
C ASP A 77 0.68 10.89 -17.72
N GLY A 78 1.27 12.02 -18.11
CA GLY A 78 2.30 12.08 -19.14
C GLY A 78 3.71 11.83 -18.57
N ALA A 79 4.70 12.53 -19.12
CA ALA A 79 6.06 12.45 -18.63
C ALA A 79 6.16 12.88 -17.15
N THR A 80 6.82 12.08 -16.33
CA THR A 80 6.99 12.38 -14.91
C THR A 80 7.97 13.55 -14.74
N PRO A 81 7.63 14.62 -14.01
CA PRO A 81 8.55 15.74 -13.77
C PRO A 81 9.83 15.31 -13.06
N ALA A 82 10.96 15.93 -13.40
CA ALA A 82 12.28 15.57 -12.85
C ALA A 82 12.32 15.58 -11.31
N LEU A 83 11.65 16.55 -10.67
CA LEU A 83 11.55 16.62 -9.21
C LEU A 83 10.86 15.37 -8.62
N LYS A 84 9.71 14.96 -9.18
CA LYS A 84 8.98 13.76 -8.74
C LYS A 84 9.84 12.51 -8.91
N GLN A 85 10.56 12.38 -10.03
CA GLN A 85 11.47 11.25 -10.26
C GLN A 85 12.56 11.15 -9.18
N ARG A 86 13.31 12.25 -8.93
CA ARG A 86 14.39 12.28 -7.93
C ARG A 86 13.90 11.87 -6.54
N ILE A 87 12.77 12.43 -6.11
CA ILE A 87 12.19 12.13 -4.78
C ILE A 87 11.68 10.69 -4.69
N VAL A 88 11.06 10.16 -5.75
CA VAL A 88 10.59 8.76 -5.77
C VAL A 88 11.77 7.79 -5.62
N ILE A 89 12.88 8.04 -6.31
CA ILE A 89 14.11 7.24 -6.21
C ILE A 89 14.67 7.31 -4.79
N ALA A 90 14.81 8.51 -4.21
CA ALA A 90 15.31 8.68 -2.85
C ALA A 90 14.46 7.93 -1.82
N ARG A 91 13.12 8.03 -1.92
CA ARG A 91 12.18 7.31 -1.06
C ARG A 91 12.25 5.79 -1.25
N ARG A 92 12.55 5.30 -2.45
CA ARG A 92 12.74 3.86 -2.70
C ARG A 92 14.00 3.38 -2.00
N ARG A 93 15.13 4.08 -2.17
CA ARG A 93 16.41 3.75 -1.52
C ARG A 93 16.30 3.73 0.01
N GLN A 94 15.60 4.71 0.60
CA GLN A 94 15.37 4.74 2.05
C GLN A 94 14.58 3.51 2.53
N ARG A 95 13.53 3.10 1.80
CA ARG A 95 12.73 1.92 2.13
C ARG A 95 13.54 0.63 2.04
N GLU A 96 14.32 0.46 0.96
CA GLU A 96 15.20 -0.71 0.79
C GLU A 96 16.23 -0.81 1.92
N ASN A 97 16.86 0.32 2.30
CA ASN A 97 17.79 0.37 3.41
C ASN A 97 17.13 0.03 4.76
N ALA A 98 15.91 0.53 5.00
CA ALA A 98 15.15 0.22 6.21
C ALA A 98 14.80 -1.28 6.28
N GLN A 99 14.33 -1.87 5.16
CA GLN A 99 14.06 -3.30 5.05
C GLN A 99 15.30 -4.14 5.35
N ALA A 100 16.46 -3.75 4.81
CA ALA A 100 17.72 -4.43 5.06
C ALA A 100 18.14 -4.37 6.54
N LYS A 101 17.95 -3.22 7.20
CA LYS A 101 18.20 -3.08 8.64
C LYS A 101 17.28 -3.98 9.46
N ILE A 102 15.97 -3.98 9.17
CA ILE A 102 14.98 -4.83 9.84
C ILE A 102 15.37 -6.30 9.71
N ARG A 103 15.72 -6.75 8.50
CA ARG A 103 16.14 -8.13 8.25
C ARG A 103 17.37 -8.51 9.07
N LYS A 104 18.40 -7.68 9.09
CA LYS A 104 19.62 -7.92 9.90
C LYS A 104 19.30 -8.01 11.40
N THR A 105 18.42 -7.14 11.89
CA THR A 105 17.97 -7.17 13.29
C THR A 105 17.21 -8.46 13.59
N ALA A 106 16.29 -8.87 12.72
CA ALA A 106 15.53 -10.11 12.88
C ALA A 106 16.44 -11.36 12.87
N GLU A 107 17.40 -11.42 11.94
CA GLU A 107 18.41 -12.49 11.89
C GLU A 107 19.23 -12.56 13.19
N LYS A 108 19.68 -11.41 13.70
CA LYS A 108 20.43 -11.34 14.97
C LYS A 108 19.58 -11.79 16.17
N LEU A 109 18.32 -11.36 16.25
CA LEU A 109 17.40 -11.77 17.31
C LEU A 109 17.15 -13.28 17.27
N LEU A 110 16.90 -13.84 16.09
CA LEU A 110 16.70 -15.27 15.90
C LEU A 110 17.94 -16.07 16.33
N LEU A 111 19.14 -15.65 15.89
CA LEU A 111 20.40 -16.29 16.27
C LEU A 111 20.62 -16.26 17.79
N ASN A 112 20.33 -15.13 18.44
CA ASN A 112 20.45 -15.02 19.89
C ASN A 112 19.45 -15.94 20.61
N HIS A 113 18.22 -16.03 20.10
CA HIS A 113 17.20 -16.92 20.66
C HIS A 113 17.60 -18.40 20.56
N LEU A 114 18.10 -18.83 19.40
CA LEU A 114 18.58 -20.20 19.19
C LEU A 114 19.79 -20.53 20.08
N LYS A 115 20.73 -19.60 20.25
CA LYS A 115 21.87 -19.76 21.17
C LYS A 115 21.41 -19.93 22.62
N ALA A 116 20.45 -19.11 23.06
CA ALA A 116 19.89 -19.20 24.41
C ALA A 116 19.17 -20.54 24.65
N MET A 117 18.42 -21.04 23.66
CA MET A 117 17.80 -22.37 23.72
C MET A 117 18.85 -23.48 23.86
N ARG A 118 19.90 -23.45 23.03
CA ARG A 118 20.97 -24.46 23.08
C ARG A 118 21.72 -24.47 24.41
N LEU A 119 21.99 -23.30 24.99
CA LEU A 119 22.63 -23.19 26.31
C LEU A 119 21.74 -23.73 27.43
N LYS A 120 20.40 -23.60 27.30
CA LYS A 120 19.44 -24.24 28.22
C LYS A 120 19.45 -25.77 28.08
N GLU A 121 19.45 -26.30 26.85
CA GLU A 121 19.54 -27.76 26.61
C GLU A 121 20.82 -28.37 27.17
N LEU A 122 21.95 -27.66 27.06
CA LEU A 122 23.23 -28.08 27.63
C LEU A 122 23.31 -27.91 29.15
N GLY A 123 22.25 -27.42 29.81
CA GLY A 123 22.19 -27.24 31.27
C GLY A 123 23.09 -26.13 31.82
N LEU A 124 23.63 -25.27 30.94
CA LEU A 124 24.60 -24.22 31.29
C LEU A 124 23.93 -22.95 31.86
N ILE A 125 22.60 -22.86 31.83
CA ILE A 125 21.82 -21.74 32.37
C ILE A 125 20.64 -22.30 33.18
N LYS A 126 20.62 -22.07 34.50
CA LYS A 126 19.48 -22.42 35.38
C LYS A 126 18.38 -21.38 35.29
N MET A 127 17.12 -21.83 35.34
CA MET A 127 15.98 -20.93 35.61
C MET A 127 16.13 -20.38 37.02
N ASP A 128 16.21 -19.05 37.16
CA ASP A 128 15.63 -18.39 38.32
C ASP A 128 14.12 -18.60 38.24
N LEU A 129 13.68 -19.74 38.79
CA LEU A 129 12.32 -19.87 39.29
C LEU A 129 12.23 -18.90 40.47
N GLY A 130 11.85 -17.66 40.17
CA GLY A 130 11.40 -16.71 41.16
C GLY A 130 10.37 -17.40 42.05
N LYS A 131 10.80 -17.73 43.28
CA LYS A 131 9.91 -18.17 44.35
C LYS A 131 8.92 -17.03 44.61
N LYS A 132 7.64 -17.41 44.61
CA LYS A 132 6.45 -16.78 45.20
C LYS A 132 6.56 -15.31 45.59
#